data_AF-A0A645HA74-F1
#
_entry.id   AF-A0A645HA74-F1
#
_cell.length_a   1.000
_cell.length_b   1.000
_cell.length_c   1.000
_cell.angle_alpha   90.00
_cell.angle_beta   90.00
_cell.angle_gamma   90.00
#
_symmetry.space_group_name_H-M   'P 1'
#
loop_
_entity.id
_entity.type
_entity.pdbx_description
1 polymer ?
#
loop_
_entity_poly.entity_id
_entity_poly.type
_entity_poly.pdbx_seq_one_letter_code
_entity_poly.pdbx_strand_id
1 'polypeptide(L)'
;MANDKFWGVGINNWGIKINPPYNYSEPRTTKRYTEDFKDGVVETIYMLVAAECGWIGLASLILWFFCYLWFALRLMELYARSNIFAVPLGLFAGLSAIYVHSTLEWSLKQTSNFYQLMLGFAILAVLWTWHSGKETREYLRNNIFFH
;
A
#
# COMPACT_ATOMS: atom_id res chain seq x y z
N MET A 1 8.32 -5.88 -19.16
CA MET A 1 8.49 -4.48 -18.67
C MET A 1 9.36 -4.41 -17.44
N ALA A 2 8.90 -4.89 -16.27
CA ALA A 2 9.72 -4.88 -15.04
C ALA A 2 10.96 -5.79 -15.13
N ASN A 3 10.87 -6.91 -15.87
CA ASN A 3 12.00 -7.81 -16.11
C ASN A 3 13.03 -7.21 -17.08
N ASP A 4 12.56 -6.46 -18.08
CA ASP A 4 13.42 -5.85 -19.10
C ASP A 4 14.14 -4.61 -18.60
N LYS A 5 13.49 -3.83 -17.72
CA LYS A 5 14.04 -2.59 -17.16
C LYS A 5 13.95 -2.64 -15.65
N PHE A 6 15.09 -2.87 -15.00
CA PHE A 6 15.20 -2.93 -13.55
C PHE A 6 14.67 -1.66 -12.84
N TRP A 7 14.88 -0.49 -13.46
CA TRP A 7 14.43 0.83 -12.99
C TRP A 7 13.01 1.19 -13.45
N GLY A 8 12.33 0.29 -14.14
CA GLY A 8 11.02 0.54 -14.72
C GLY A 8 11.08 1.36 -16.00
N VAL A 9 9.89 1.68 -16.50
CA VAL A 9 9.72 2.40 -17.78
C VAL A 9 9.40 3.88 -17.60
N GLY A 10 9.33 4.38 -16.37
CA GLY A 10 8.98 5.75 -15.99
C GLY A 10 7.50 5.87 -15.60
N ILE A 11 7.21 6.77 -14.65
CA ILE A 11 5.86 7.03 -14.13
C ILE A 11 4.91 7.43 -15.26
N ASN A 12 3.68 6.90 -15.23
CA ASN A 12 2.62 7.19 -16.20
C ASN A 12 2.93 6.79 -17.65
N ASN A 13 3.94 5.93 -17.87
CA ASN A 13 4.27 5.41 -19.20
C ASN A 13 3.63 4.04 -19.47
N TRP A 14 2.98 3.40 -18.48
CA TRP A 14 2.38 2.08 -18.67
C TRP A 14 1.35 2.06 -19.81
N GLY A 15 0.41 3.00 -19.80
CA GLY A 15 -0.68 3.06 -20.78
C GLY A 15 -0.20 3.32 -22.22
N ILE A 16 1.00 3.86 -22.40
CA ILE A 16 1.61 4.07 -23.72
C ILE A 16 2.37 2.81 -24.15
N LYS A 17 3.15 2.23 -23.24
CA LYS A 17 4.09 1.14 -23.56
C LYS A 17 3.44 -0.22 -23.68
N ILE A 18 2.21 -0.38 -23.20
CA ILE A 18 1.45 -1.63 -23.36
C ILE A 18 0.75 -1.74 -24.72
N ASN A 19 0.70 -0.64 -25.47
CA ASN A 19 0.09 -0.56 -26.79
C ASN A 19 1.16 -0.65 -27.90
N PRO A 20 0.77 -1.04 -29.13
CA PRO A 20 1.65 -0.95 -30.29
C PRO A 20 2.19 0.49 -30.46
N PRO A 21 3.44 0.69 -30.90
CA PRO A 21 4.35 -0.28 -31.54
C PRO A 21 5.34 -0.98 -30.57
N TYR A 22 5.13 -0.91 -29.25
CA TYR A 22 6.08 -1.47 -28.29
C TYR A 22 5.93 -2.99 -28.16
N ASN A 23 7.05 -3.72 -28.08
CA ASN A 23 7.08 -5.20 -28.01
C ASN A 23 6.28 -5.81 -26.84
N TYR A 24 5.93 -5.01 -25.82
CA TYR A 24 5.05 -5.44 -24.73
C TYR A 24 3.59 -5.68 -25.16
N SER A 25 3.21 -5.25 -26.36
CA SER A 25 1.87 -5.46 -26.94
C SER A 25 1.74 -6.73 -27.79
N GLU A 26 2.84 -7.47 -28.02
CA GLU A 26 2.89 -8.62 -28.94
C GLU A 26 1.80 -9.69 -28.74
N PRO A 27 1.41 -10.08 -27.50
CA PRO A 27 0.33 -11.05 -27.30
C PRO A 27 -1.08 -10.55 -27.68
N ARG A 28 -1.23 -9.26 -28.02
CA ARG A 28 -2.54 -8.58 -28.16
C ARG A 28 -2.80 -8.01 -29.56
N THR A 29 -1.93 -8.31 -30.51
CA THR A 29 -1.90 -7.81 -31.90
C THR A 29 -3.16 -8.06 -32.75
N THR A 30 -4.16 -8.78 -32.25
CA THR A 30 -5.43 -9.08 -32.95
C THR A 30 -6.54 -8.03 -32.78
N LYS A 31 -6.39 -7.02 -31.90
CA LYS A 31 -7.41 -5.99 -31.69
C LYS A 31 -7.14 -4.73 -32.55
N ARG A 32 -8.20 -4.10 -33.09
CA ARG A 32 -8.10 -2.79 -33.77
C ARG A 32 -7.77 -1.72 -32.72
N TYR A 33 -6.53 -1.24 -32.72
CA TYR A 33 -6.08 -0.15 -31.86
C TYR A 33 -6.33 1.20 -32.55
N THR A 34 -7.18 2.04 -31.99
CA THR A 34 -7.16 3.49 -32.27
C THR A 34 -6.09 4.16 -31.41
N GLU A 35 -5.52 5.28 -31.83
CA GLU A 35 -4.45 5.99 -31.10
C GLU A 35 -4.84 6.36 -29.65
N ASP A 36 -6.15 6.48 -29.37
CA ASP A 36 -6.70 6.76 -28.04
C ASP A 36 -7.00 5.51 -27.20
N PHE A 37 -6.79 4.30 -27.73
CA PHE A 37 -7.18 3.06 -27.06
C PHE A 37 -6.12 2.60 -26.05
N LYS A 38 -6.32 2.93 -24.77
CA LYS A 38 -5.50 2.44 -23.64
C LYS A 38 -6.11 1.16 -23.06
N ASP A 39 -5.73 -0.01 -23.59
CA ASP A 39 -6.23 -1.30 -23.07
C ASP A 39 -5.13 -2.09 -22.38
N GLY A 40 -5.49 -2.72 -21.26
CA GLY A 40 -4.58 -3.48 -20.41
C GLY A 40 -4.05 -2.73 -19.21
N VAL A 41 -4.96 -2.21 -18.41
CA VAL A 41 -4.58 -1.80 -17.07
C VAL A 41 -4.23 -3.04 -16.26
N VAL A 42 -3.06 -3.02 -15.62
CA VAL A 42 -2.65 -4.09 -14.70
C VAL A 42 -3.66 -4.20 -13.57
N GLU A 43 -4.14 -5.38 -13.23
CA GLU A 43 -5.19 -5.54 -12.21
C GLU A 43 -4.69 -5.16 -10.81
N THR A 44 -3.40 -5.38 -10.52
CA THR A 44 -2.80 -5.08 -9.22
C THR A 44 -1.94 -3.82 -9.24
N ILE A 45 -1.98 -3.04 -8.14
CA ILE A 45 -1.11 -1.87 -7.97
C ILE A 45 0.36 -2.28 -7.88
N TYR A 46 0.66 -3.46 -7.34
CA TYR A 46 2.02 -3.97 -7.18
C TYR A 46 2.70 -4.18 -8.53
N MET A 47 2.04 -4.88 -9.45
CA MET A 47 2.61 -5.11 -10.78
C MET A 47 2.66 -3.80 -11.61
N LEU A 48 1.72 -2.87 -11.41
CA LEU A 48 1.76 -1.55 -12.04
C LEU A 48 2.99 -0.76 -11.60
N VAL A 49 3.22 -0.67 -10.29
CA VAL A 49 4.39 0.02 -9.73
C VAL A 49 5.69 -0.66 -10.14
N ALA A 50 5.72 -1.99 -10.16
CA ALA A 50 6.88 -2.74 -10.65
C ALA A 50 7.20 -2.43 -12.11
N ALA A 51 6.18 -2.24 -12.94
CA ALA A 51 6.39 -1.91 -14.34
C ALA A 51 6.85 -0.46 -14.55
N GLU A 52 6.21 0.51 -13.88
CA GLU A 52 6.52 1.93 -14.07
C GLU A 52 7.79 2.37 -13.34
N CYS A 53 7.95 1.96 -12.09
CA CYS A 53 9.03 2.38 -11.20
C CYS A 53 10.09 1.29 -10.95
N GLY A 54 9.94 0.11 -11.56
CA GLY A 54 10.87 -0.99 -11.43
C GLY A 54 10.76 -1.72 -10.09
N TRP A 55 11.73 -2.61 -9.84
CA TRP A 55 11.77 -3.43 -8.63
C TRP A 55 12.05 -2.60 -7.37
N ILE A 56 12.82 -1.51 -7.50
CA ILE A 56 13.09 -0.59 -6.38
C ILE A 56 11.80 0.14 -5.98
N GLY A 57 11.02 0.61 -6.95
CA GLY A 57 9.73 1.24 -6.67
C GLY A 57 8.76 0.27 -5.98
N LEU A 58 8.70 -0.98 -6.45
CA LEU A 58 7.89 -2.02 -5.79
C LEU A 58 8.37 -2.30 -4.37
N ALA A 59 9.69 -2.47 -4.15
CA ALA A 59 10.25 -2.71 -2.83
C ALA A 59 9.95 -1.55 -1.87
N SER A 60 10.00 -0.32 -2.36
CA SER A 60 9.69 0.89 -1.58
C SER A 60 8.22 0.93 -1.17
N LEU A 61 7.32 0.58 -2.08
CA LEU A 61 5.88 0.47 -1.79
C LEU A 61 5.60 -0.61 -0.73
N ILE A 62 6.19 -1.80 -0.89
CA ILE A 62 6.02 -2.91 0.06
C ILE A 62 6.57 -2.52 1.43
N LEU A 63 7.76 -1.90 1.48
CA LEU A 63 8.36 -1.43 2.73
C LEU A 63 7.47 -0.39 3.41
N TRP A 64 6.94 0.57 2.65
CA TRP A 64 6.03 1.59 3.19
C TRP A 64 4.77 0.96 3.80
N PHE A 65 4.12 0.04 3.08
CA PHE A 65 2.96 -0.68 3.59
C PHE A 65 3.29 -1.52 4.84
N PHE A 66 4.43 -2.20 4.82
CA PHE A 66 4.91 -2.99 5.94
C PHE A 66 5.21 -2.13 7.17
N CYS A 67 5.80 -0.94 7.01
CA CYS A 67 6.06 -0.02 8.11
C CYS A 67 4.77 0.35 8.87
N TYR A 68 3.67 0.63 8.17
CA TYR A 68 2.39 0.95 8.82
C TYR A 68 1.74 -0.26 9.49
N LEU A 69 1.85 -1.46 8.90
CA LEU A 69 1.42 -2.69 9.57
C LEU A 69 2.24 -2.96 10.83
N TRP A 70 3.55 -2.73 10.76
CA TRP A 70 4.44 -2.86 11.91
C TRP A 70 4.04 -1.89 13.03
N PHE A 71 3.78 -0.62 12.72
CA PHE A 71 3.28 0.33 13.72
C PHE A 71 1.94 -0.10 14.33
N ALA A 72 1.00 -0.59 13.52
CA ALA A 72 -0.26 -1.11 14.02
C ALA A 72 -0.05 -2.30 14.98
N LEU A 73 0.80 -3.26 14.62
CA LEU A 73 1.16 -4.40 15.48
C LEU A 73 1.81 -3.96 16.80
N ARG A 74 2.77 -3.03 16.74
CA ARG A 74 3.43 -2.51 17.95
C ARG A 74 2.46 -1.78 18.87
N LEU A 75 1.52 -1.02 18.30
CA LEU A 75 0.46 -0.36 19.07
C LEU A 75 -0.53 -1.38 19.64
N MET A 76 -0.82 -2.49 18.94
CA MET A 76 -1.63 -3.59 19.49
C MET A 76 -0.96 -4.23 20.71
N GLU A 77 0.32 -4.59 20.62
CA GLU A 77 1.08 -5.16 21.75
C GLU A 77 1.08 -4.22 22.96
N LEU A 78 1.27 -2.92 22.70
CA LEU A 78 1.31 -1.91 23.73
C LEU A 78 -0.06 -1.69 24.40
N TYR A 79 -1.11 -1.57 23.59
CA TYR A 79 -2.47 -1.30 24.08
C TYR A 79 -3.23 -2.56 24.50
N ALA A 80 -2.59 -3.74 24.48
CA ALA A 80 -3.22 -5.06 24.73
C ALA A 80 -4.08 -5.13 26.01
N ARG A 81 -3.73 -4.36 27.04
CA ARG A 81 -4.46 -4.32 28.33
C ARG A 81 -5.27 -3.04 28.53
N SER A 82 -5.54 -2.30 27.46
CA SER A 82 -6.26 -1.02 27.51
C SER A 82 -7.57 -1.08 26.73
N ASN A 83 -8.52 -0.22 27.09
CA ASN A 83 -9.80 -0.10 26.39
C ASN A 83 -9.65 0.40 24.94
N ILE A 84 -8.47 0.93 24.57
CA ILE A 84 -8.19 1.49 23.24
C ILE A 84 -7.69 0.41 22.27
N PHE A 85 -7.44 -0.82 22.74
CA PHE A 85 -6.91 -1.94 21.94
C PHE A 85 -7.68 -2.23 20.64
N ALA A 86 -9.01 -2.04 20.64
CA ALA A 86 -9.85 -2.28 19.48
C ALA A 86 -9.47 -1.41 18.27
N VAL A 87 -8.93 -0.21 18.51
CA VAL A 87 -8.54 0.74 17.46
C VAL A 87 -7.34 0.24 16.63
N PRO A 88 -6.15 -0.05 17.21
CA PRO A 88 -5.03 -0.58 16.45
C PRO A 88 -5.32 -1.97 15.87
N LEU A 89 -6.15 -2.79 16.53
CA LEU A 89 -6.60 -4.08 15.97
C LEU A 89 -7.44 -3.88 14.70
N GLY A 90 -8.41 -2.97 14.72
CA GLY A 90 -9.22 -2.64 13.55
C GLY A 90 -8.39 -2.06 12.41
N LEU A 91 -7.41 -1.19 12.73
CA LEU A 91 -6.48 -0.63 11.75
C LEU A 91 -5.59 -1.71 11.15
N PHE A 92 -5.04 -2.63 11.96
CA PHE A 92 -4.24 -3.74 11.47
C PHE A 92 -5.04 -4.66 10.53
N ALA A 93 -6.25 -5.04 10.94
CA ALA A 93 -7.13 -5.89 10.14
C ALA A 93 -7.55 -5.21 8.83
N GLY A 94 -7.94 -3.93 8.89
CA GLY A 94 -8.34 -3.15 7.72
C GLY A 94 -7.20 -2.94 6.72
N LEU A 95 -6.01 -2.59 7.20
CA LEU A 95 -4.82 -2.46 6.34
C LEU A 95 -4.44 -3.80 5.70
N SER A 96 -4.43 -4.88 6.50
CA SER A 96 -4.13 -6.22 5.99
C SER A 96 -5.13 -6.65 4.91
N ALA A 97 -6.43 -6.40 5.12
CA ALA A 97 -7.46 -6.69 4.16
C ALA A 97 -7.26 -5.91 2.85
N ILE A 98 -7.01 -4.59 2.92
CA ILE A 98 -6.77 -3.77 1.73
C ILE A 98 -5.52 -4.23 0.98
N TYR A 99 -4.42 -4.52 1.67
CA TYR A 99 -3.17 -4.94 1.02
C TYR A 99 -3.31 -6.29 0.33
N VAL A 100 -3.88 -7.29 1.01
CA VAL A 100 -4.12 -8.61 0.42
C VAL A 100 -5.13 -8.52 -0.72
N HIS A 101 -6.20 -7.75 -0.56
CA HIS A 101 -7.19 -7.61 -1.63
C HIS A 101 -6.61 -6.88 -2.86
N SER A 102 -5.66 -5.98 -2.66
CA SER A 102 -4.93 -5.29 -3.72
C SER A 102 -3.96 -6.18 -4.51
N THR A 103 -3.73 -7.42 -4.08
CA THR A 103 -3.02 -8.44 -4.89
C THR A 103 -3.94 -9.16 -5.86
N LEU A 104 -5.26 -9.09 -5.67
CA LEU A 104 -6.24 -9.79 -6.50
C LEU A 104 -7.02 -8.84 -7.43
N GLU A 105 -7.36 -7.64 -6.96
CA GLU A 105 -8.23 -6.72 -7.71
C GLU A 105 -7.79 -5.26 -7.59
N TRP A 106 -8.45 -4.42 -8.39
CA TRP A 106 -8.39 -2.96 -8.52
C TRP A 106 -8.69 -2.16 -7.23
N SER A 107 -8.58 -2.76 -6.05
CA SER A 107 -9.01 -2.17 -4.79
C SER A 107 -8.35 -0.82 -4.52
N LEU A 108 -7.02 -0.72 -4.59
CA LEU A 108 -6.31 0.55 -4.36
C LEU A 108 -6.37 1.56 -5.51
N LYS A 109 -6.95 1.18 -6.65
CA LYS A 109 -7.20 2.10 -7.77
C LYS A 109 -8.55 2.80 -7.63
N GLN A 110 -9.46 2.24 -6.84
CA GLN A 110 -10.69 2.90 -6.49
C GLN A 110 -10.39 4.03 -5.49
N THR A 111 -10.80 5.24 -5.85
CA THR A 111 -10.56 6.46 -5.08
C THR A 111 -11.07 6.34 -3.62
N SER A 112 -12.19 5.65 -3.41
CA SER A 112 -12.76 5.42 -2.08
C SER A 112 -11.82 4.65 -1.14
N ASN A 113 -11.27 3.53 -1.61
CA ASN A 113 -10.40 2.68 -0.82
C ASN A 113 -9.06 3.37 -0.55
N PHE A 114 -8.57 4.14 -1.52
CA PHE A 114 -7.38 4.96 -1.33
C PHE A 114 -7.59 6.01 -0.22
N TYR A 115 -8.72 6.70 -0.19
CA TYR A 115 -9.01 7.65 0.90
C TYR A 115 -9.11 6.96 2.26
N GLN A 116 -9.74 5.79 2.34
CA GLN A 116 -9.81 5.01 3.58
C GLN A 116 -8.42 4.58 4.06
N LEU A 117 -7.54 4.18 3.13
CA LEU A 117 -6.15 3.86 3.44
C LEU A 117 -5.41 5.08 4.02
N MET A 118 -5.53 6.24 3.37
CA MET A 118 -4.88 7.48 3.84
C MET A 118 -5.38 7.90 5.22
N LEU A 119 -6.68 7.74 5.48
CA LEU A 119 -7.26 8.00 6.80
C LEU A 119 -6.69 7.04 7.85
N GLY A 120 -6.59 5.75 7.55
CA GLY A 120 -5.97 4.76 8.42
C GLY A 120 -4.51 5.11 8.76
N PHE A 121 -3.74 5.56 7.77
CA PHE A 121 -2.37 6.04 7.98
C PHE A 121 -2.30 7.27 8.88
N ALA A 122 -3.20 8.23 8.69
CA ALA A 122 -3.25 9.43 9.53
C ALA A 122 -3.54 9.07 10.99
N ILE A 123 -4.53 8.20 11.23
CA ILE A 123 -4.89 7.76 12.59
C ILE A 123 -3.71 7.01 13.25
N LEU A 124 -3.08 6.08 12.53
CA LEU A 124 -1.90 5.37 13.04
C LEU A 124 -0.75 6.32 13.36
N ALA A 125 -0.48 7.29 12.49
CA ALA A 125 0.60 8.27 12.70
C ALA A 125 0.34 9.12 13.96
N VAL A 126 -0.90 9.55 14.20
CA VAL A 126 -1.29 10.29 15.40
C VAL A 126 -1.13 9.41 16.65
N LEU A 127 -1.65 8.18 16.64
CA LEU A 127 -1.53 7.26 17.77
C LEU A 127 -0.06 6.93 18.09
N TRP A 128 0.75 6.73 17.06
CA TRP A 128 2.18 6.48 17.21
C TRP A 128 2.92 7.68 17.78
N THR A 129 2.61 8.88 17.31
CA THR A 129 3.23 10.14 17.78
C THR A 129 2.85 10.40 19.23
N TRP A 130 1.57 10.25 19.57
CA TRP A 130 1.07 10.42 20.93
C TRP A 130 1.76 9.45 21.90
N HIS A 131 1.87 8.17 21.52
CA HIS A 131 2.56 7.19 22.34
C HIS A 131 4.07 7.40 22.41
N SER A 132 4.69 7.97 21.38
CA SER A 132 6.12 8.26 21.38
C SER A 132 6.50 9.41 22.31
N GLY A 133 5.53 10.17 22.81
CA GLY A 133 5.71 11.16 23.87
C GLY A 133 6.18 10.55 25.18
N LYS A 134 7.21 11.14 25.80
CA LYS A 134 7.80 10.65 27.06
C LYS A 134 6.78 10.55 28.20
N GLU A 135 5.92 11.56 28.33
CA GLU A 135 4.88 11.64 29.38
C GLU A 135 3.85 10.50 29.26
N THR A 136 3.42 10.19 28.03
CA THR A 136 2.45 9.11 27.78
C THR A 136 3.07 7.74 28.06
N ARG A 137 4.35 7.53 27.76
CA ARG A 137 5.05 6.29 28.14
C ARG A 137 5.14 6.12 29.65
N GLU A 138 5.44 7.18 30.39
CA GLU A 138 5.48 7.13 31.86
C GLU A 138 4.11 6.86 32.46
N TYR A 139 3.06 7.50 31.96
CA TYR A 139 1.68 7.24 32.40
C TYR A 139 1.26 5.78 32.17
N LEU A 140 1.50 5.25 30.97
CA LEU A 140 1.16 3.86 30.64
C LEU A 140 1.99 2.89 31.48
N ARG A 141 3.30 3.15 31.67
CA ARG A 141 4.17 2.32 32.53
C ARG A 141 3.64 2.26 33.96
N ASN A 142 3.24 3.39 34.52
CA ASN A 142 2.83 3.48 35.91
C ASN A 142 1.41 2.97 36.17
N ASN A 143 0.50 3.01 35.19
CA ASN A 143 -0.91 2.63 35.37
C ASN A 143 -1.33 1.30 34.71
N ILE A 144 -0.56 0.78 33.75
CA ILE A 144 -0.94 -0.41 32.98
C ILE A 144 0.05 -1.58 33.15
N PHE A 145 1.33 -1.30 33.43
CA PHE A 145 2.37 -2.33 33.53
C PHE A 145 2.67 -2.80 34.97
N PHE A 146 2.10 -2.18 36.00
CA PHE A 146 2.20 -2.64 37.39
C PHE A 146 0.84 -3.16 37.89
N HIS A 147 0.39 -4.29 37.32
CA HIS A 147 -0.50 -5.26 37.97
C HIS A 147 -0.48 -6.59 37.19
#